data_AF-A0A845ZIY1-F1
#
_entry.id   AF-A0A845ZIY1-F1
#
_cell.length_a   1.000
_cell.length_b   1.000
_cell.length_c   1.000
_cell.angle_alpha   90.00
_cell.angle_beta   90.00
_cell.angle_gamma   90.00
#
_symmetry.space_group_name_H-M   'P 1'
#
loop_
_entity.id
_entity.type
_entity.pdbx_description
1 polymer ?
#
loop_
_entity_poly.entity_id
_entity_poly.type
_entity_poly.pdbx_seq_one_letter_code
_entity_poly.pdbx_strand_id
1 'polypeptide(L)'
;MFTGLIQALGKIKLLEESQILVSLASSSDSKIILEDLAIGDSVAVDGVCLTVIEILAQGFVAIVSPETLQRSTLGQRLDRYVNLETSLRAGSKLGGHFVTGHIDG
;
A
#
# COMPACT_ATOMS: atom_id res chain seq x y z
N MET A 1 -0.75 7.05 -9.10
CA MET A 1 -0.22 8.36 -8.65
C MET A 1 -0.78 8.65 -7.28
N PHE A 2 0.03 9.29 -6.42
CA PHE A 2 -0.28 9.55 -5.02
C PHE A 2 0.07 11.00 -4.66
N THR A 3 -0.25 11.41 -3.43
CA THR A 3 -0.06 12.76 -2.91
C THR A 3 1.05 12.86 -1.86
N GLY A 4 1.48 11.74 -1.29
CA GLY A 4 2.41 11.70 -0.15
C GLY A 4 1.75 11.98 1.19
N LEU A 5 0.41 11.97 1.25
CA LEU A 5 -0.36 12.18 2.48
C LEU A 5 -0.83 10.84 3.02
N ILE A 6 -0.18 10.37 4.09
CA ILE A 6 -0.48 9.08 4.70
C ILE A 6 -1.89 9.08 5.29
N GLN A 7 -2.66 8.04 4.93
CA GLN A 7 -4.06 7.89 5.31
C GLN A 7 -4.26 6.92 6.47
N ALA A 8 -3.39 5.92 6.59
CA ALA A 8 -3.48 4.90 7.62
C ALA A 8 -2.13 4.25 7.91
N LEU A 9 -2.07 3.52 9.04
CA LEU A 9 -0.99 2.59 9.34
C LEU A 9 -1.45 1.14 9.13
N GLY A 10 -0.60 0.36 8.48
CA GLY A 10 -0.76 -1.07 8.31
C GLY A 10 0.41 -1.86 8.88
N LYS A 11 0.30 -3.18 8.90
CA LYS A 11 1.39 -4.12 9.10
C LYS A 11 1.55 -5.00 7.87
N ILE A 12 2.79 -5.31 7.52
CA ILE A 12 3.08 -6.17 6.37
C ILE A 12 3.61 -7.53 6.79
N LYS A 13 3.21 -8.56 6.04
CA LYS A 13 3.79 -9.89 6.08
C LYS A 13 3.98 -10.39 4.64
N LEU A 14 5.18 -10.85 4.31
CA LEU A 14 5.43 -11.52 3.05
C LEU A 14 4.77 -12.90 3.08
N LEU A 15 4.05 -13.21 2.02
CA LEU A 15 3.49 -14.52 1.73
C LEU A 15 4.38 -15.23 0.70
N GLU A 16 3.97 -16.40 0.26
CA GLU A 16 4.65 -17.09 -0.85
C GLU A 16 4.42 -16.33 -2.17
N GLU A 17 5.18 -16.69 -3.22
CA GLU A 17 4.97 -16.20 -4.59
C GLU A 17 5.03 -14.67 -4.79
N SER A 18 5.83 -13.94 -3.99
CA SER A 18 5.97 -12.48 -4.08
C SER A 18 4.66 -11.72 -3.83
N GLN A 19 3.89 -12.20 -2.86
CA GLN A 19 2.70 -11.51 -2.36
C GLN A 19 2.96 -10.92 -0.97
N ILE A 20 2.34 -9.78 -0.68
CA ILE A 20 2.39 -9.14 0.64
C ILE A 20 0.97 -9.03 1.18
N LEU A 21 0.76 -9.59 2.37
CA LEU A 21 -0.41 -9.31 3.19
C LEU A 21 -0.22 -7.97 3.90
N VAL A 22 -1.18 -7.06 3.72
CA VAL A 22 -1.27 -5.80 4.44
C VAL A 22 -2.45 -5.88 5.40
N SER A 23 -2.21 -5.80 6.70
CA SER A 23 -3.24 -5.79 7.75
C SER A 23 -3.39 -4.39 8.33
N LEU A 24 -4.61 -3.92 8.52
CA LEU A 24 -4.91 -2.56 8.99
C LEU A 24 -4.97 -2.50 10.51
N ALA A 25 -4.37 -1.46 11.09
CA ALA A 25 -4.14 -1.38 12.54
C ALA A 25 -5.41 -1.14 13.37
N SER A 26 -6.43 -0.48 12.78
CA SER A 26 -7.70 -0.17 13.46
C SER A 26 -8.90 -0.27 12.51
N SER A 27 -10.11 -0.30 13.05
CA SER A 27 -11.34 -0.27 12.26
C SER A 27 -11.53 1.07 11.52
N SER A 28 -10.98 2.17 12.06
CA SER A 28 -10.98 3.48 11.40
C SER A 28 -10.08 3.46 10.17
N ASP A 29 -8.89 2.86 10.27
CA ASP A 29 -7.97 2.67 9.14
C ASP A 29 -8.60 1.77 8.07
N SER A 30 -9.27 0.69 8.48
CA SER A 30 -10.04 -0.17 7.56
C SER A 30 -11.06 0.59 6.77
N LYS A 31 -11.83 1.47 7.42
CA LYS A 31 -12.81 2.27 6.70
C LYS A 31 -12.13 3.17 5.67
N ILE A 32 -11.07 3.88 6.06
CA ILE A 32 -10.38 4.83 5.16
C ILE A 32 -9.76 4.12 3.94
N ILE A 33 -9.13 2.96 4.14
CA ILE A 33 -8.40 2.27 3.07
C ILE A 33 -9.29 1.36 2.23
N LEU A 34 -10.29 0.69 2.84
CA LEU A 34 -11.07 -0.37 2.17
C LEU A 34 -12.42 0.10 1.62
N GLU A 35 -12.96 1.26 2.05
CA GLU A 35 -14.34 1.70 1.72
C GLU A 35 -14.63 1.70 0.22
N ASP A 36 -13.64 2.07 -0.61
CA ASP A 36 -13.78 2.07 -2.05
C ASP A 36 -12.60 1.36 -2.78
N LEU A 37 -11.96 0.41 -2.11
CA LEU A 37 -10.86 -0.34 -2.71
C LEU A 37 -11.39 -1.42 -3.64
N ALA A 38 -10.84 -1.53 -4.85
CA ALA A 38 -11.14 -2.59 -5.80
C ALA A 38 -9.92 -3.46 -6.11
N ILE A 39 -10.17 -4.70 -6.54
CA ILE A 39 -9.10 -5.55 -7.10
C ILE A 39 -8.53 -4.87 -8.34
N GLY A 40 -7.20 -4.79 -8.43
CA GLY A 40 -6.48 -4.07 -9.47
C GLY A 40 -6.13 -2.63 -9.10
N ASP A 41 -6.68 -2.08 -8.00
CA ASP A 41 -6.30 -0.74 -7.54
C ASP A 41 -4.86 -0.71 -7.03
N SER A 42 -4.30 0.50 -7.07
CA SER A 42 -2.96 0.80 -6.56
C SER A 42 -3.03 1.39 -5.16
N VAL A 43 -2.27 0.80 -4.23
CA VAL A 43 -2.04 1.32 -2.88
C VAL A 43 -0.55 1.49 -2.67
N ALA A 44 -0.14 2.68 -2.21
CA ALA A 44 1.21 2.93 -1.80
C ALA A 44 1.45 2.36 -0.39
N VAL A 45 2.43 1.48 -0.28
CA VAL A 45 2.88 0.86 0.98
C VAL A 45 4.30 1.35 1.27
N ASP A 46 4.45 2.22 2.26
CA ASP A 46 5.68 3.01 2.48
C ASP A 46 6.17 3.70 1.20
N GLY A 47 5.22 4.24 0.42
CA GLY A 47 5.49 4.91 -0.85
C GLY A 47 5.73 3.97 -2.02
N VAL A 48 5.81 2.65 -1.84
CA VAL A 48 5.89 1.68 -2.94
C VAL A 48 4.50 1.42 -3.49
N CYS A 49 4.28 1.66 -4.78
CA CYS A 49 3.03 1.34 -5.45
C CYS A 49 2.88 -0.19 -5.61
N LEU A 50 1.87 -0.77 -4.97
CA LEU A 50 1.51 -2.18 -5.11
C LEU A 50 0.09 -2.34 -5.66
N THR A 51 -0.13 -3.41 -6.41
CA THR A 51 -1.45 -3.73 -7.00
C THR A 51 -2.19 -4.72 -6.11
N VAL A 52 -3.41 -4.37 -5.73
CA VAL A 52 -4.29 -5.22 -4.90
C VAL A 52 -4.81 -6.41 -5.71
N ILE A 53 -4.64 -7.62 -5.17
CA ILE A 53 -5.09 -8.88 -5.78
C ILE A 53 -6.20 -9.58 -4.97
N GLU A 54 -6.32 -9.27 -3.68
CA GLU A 54 -7.36 -9.79 -2.80
C GLU A 54 -7.72 -8.75 -1.74
N ILE A 55 -9.01 -8.63 -1.41
CA ILE A 55 -9.51 -7.75 -0.35
C ILE A 55 -10.03 -8.61 0.80
N LEU A 56 -9.56 -8.30 2.01
CA LEU A 56 -9.89 -9.02 3.23
C LEU A 56 -10.75 -8.15 4.16
N ALA A 57 -11.30 -8.74 5.21
CA ALA A 57 -12.10 -8.00 6.18
C ALA A 57 -11.33 -6.87 6.91
N GLN A 58 -10.02 -7.03 7.10
CA GLN A 58 -9.17 -6.10 7.87
C GLN A 58 -7.85 -5.81 7.13
N GLY A 59 -7.88 -5.79 5.80
CA GLY A 59 -6.67 -5.61 5.00
C GLY A 59 -6.83 -6.03 3.54
N PHE A 60 -5.71 -6.25 2.88
CA PHE A 60 -5.67 -6.71 1.50
C PHE A 60 -4.37 -7.47 1.22
N VAL A 61 -4.35 -8.23 0.13
CA VAL A 61 -3.14 -8.83 -0.42
C VAL A 61 -2.77 -8.08 -1.69
N ALA A 62 -1.48 -7.80 -1.85
CA ALA A 62 -0.94 -7.16 -3.04
C ALA A 62 0.26 -7.94 -3.59
N ILE A 63 0.50 -7.82 -4.89
CA ILE A 63 1.67 -8.41 -5.53
C ILE A 63 2.86 -7.43 -5.50
N VAL A 64 4.06 -7.97 -5.28
CA VAL A 64 5.31 -7.21 -5.28
C VAL A 64 6.31 -7.88 -6.21
N SER A 65 7.07 -7.09 -6.97
CA SER A 65 8.10 -7.66 -7.85
C SER A 65 9.38 -7.99 -7.06
N PRO A 66 10.21 -8.95 -7.52
CA PRO A 66 11.53 -9.18 -6.94
C PRO A 66 12.42 -7.93 -6.92
N GLU A 67 12.36 -7.12 -7.99
CA GLU A 67 13.08 -5.84 -8.08
C GLU A 67 12.64 -4.87 -6.97
N THR A 68 11.33 -4.74 -6.76
CA THR A 68 10.75 -3.90 -5.71
C THR A 68 11.22 -4.35 -4.32
N LEU A 69 11.28 -5.66 -4.07
CA LEU A 69 11.78 -6.20 -2.80
C LEU A 69 13.27 -5.85 -2.60
N GLN A 70 14.08 -5.89 -3.65
CA GLN A 70 15.51 -5.59 -3.58
C GLN A 70 15.80 -4.08 -3.42
N ARG A 71 15.00 -3.22 -4.05
CA ARG A 71 15.22 -1.76 -4.08
C ARG A 71 14.42 -0.98 -3.03
N SER A 72 13.71 -1.66 -2.14
CA SER A 72 12.92 -0.99 -1.10
C SER A 72 13.06 -1.67 0.25
N THR A 73 12.53 -1.01 1.28
CA THR A 73 12.47 -1.55 2.63
C THR A 73 11.46 -2.70 2.78
N LEU A 74 10.68 -3.03 1.74
CA LEU A 74 9.73 -4.14 1.76
C LEU A 74 10.42 -5.52 1.75
N GLY A 75 11.63 -5.64 1.19
CA GLY A 75 12.43 -6.87 1.26
C GLY A 75 13.20 -7.05 2.57
N GLN A 76 13.14 -6.09 3.48
CA GLN A 76 13.81 -6.13 4.79
C GLN A 76 12.91 -6.77 5.86
N ARG A 77 13.19 -6.52 7.15
CA ARG A 77 12.47 -7.14 8.28
C ARG A 77 10.96 -6.92 8.15
N LEU A 78 10.25 -8.03 7.94
CA LEU A 78 8.80 -8.13 7.89
C LEU A 78 8.24 -8.18 9.32
N ASP A 79 6.95 -7.86 9.50
CA ASP A 79 6.29 -7.59 10.79
C ASP A 79 6.64 -6.23 11.41
N ARG A 80 6.48 -5.17 10.61
CA ARG A 80 6.58 -3.77 11.07
C ARG A 80 5.38 -2.96 10.59
N TYR A 81 5.21 -1.80 11.20
CA TYR A 81 4.26 -0.82 10.70
C TYR A 81 4.75 -0.18 9.39
N VAL A 82 3.80 0.08 8.51
CA VAL A 82 3.99 0.75 7.22
C VAL A 82 2.93 1.84 7.06
N ASN A 83 3.30 2.89 6.33
CA ASN A 83 2.40 3.93 5.91
C ASN A 83 1.59 3.47 4.70
N LEU A 84 0.30 3.81 4.68
CA LEU A 84 -0.61 3.47 3.59
C LEU A 84 -1.24 4.72 2.98
N GLU A 85 -1.31 4.74 1.65
CA GLU A 85 -2.01 5.78 0.88
C GLU A 85 -2.68 5.15 -0.35
N THR A 86 -3.98 5.37 -0.53
CA THR A 86 -4.72 4.95 -1.73
C THR A 86 -4.41 5.86 -2.92
N SER A 87 -4.51 5.32 -4.14
CA SER A 87 -4.25 6.12 -5.35
C SER A 87 -5.17 7.35 -5.48
N LEU A 88 -4.61 8.43 -5.99
CA LEU A 88 -5.32 9.69 -6.19
C LEU A 88 -6.40 9.54 -7.27
N ARG A 89 -7.66 9.80 -6.91
CA ARG A 89 -8.76 9.90 -7.86
C ARG A 89 -8.67 11.16 -8.72
N ALA A 90 -9.07 11.05 -9.98
CA ALA A 90 -9.19 12.19 -10.87
C ALA A 90 -10.17 13.22 -10.29
N GLY A 91 -9.76 14.49 -10.23
CA GLY A 91 -10.56 15.59 -9.67
C GLY A 91 -10.47 15.74 -8.14
N SER A 92 -9.77 14.84 -7.43
CA SER A 92 -9.49 15.02 -6.01
C SER A 92 -8.46 16.11 -5.74
N LYS A 93 -8.50 16.65 -4.52
CA LYS A 93 -7.54 17.66 -4.05
C LYS A 93 -6.12 17.07 -4.00
N LEU A 94 -5.17 17.74 -4.63
CA LEU A 94 -3.73 17.48 -4.46
C LEU A 94 -3.22 18.30 -3.26
N GLY A 95 -3.27 17.71 -2.06
CA GLY A 95 -2.85 18.39 -0.82
C GLY A 95 -1.34 18.41 -0.59
N GLY A 96 -0.62 17.40 -1.08
CA GLY A 96 0.84 17.31 -1.07
C GLY A 96 1.44 17.62 -2.44
N HIS A 97 2.20 16.68 -3.00
CA HIS A 97 2.78 16.78 -4.34
C HIS A 97 2.59 15.48 -5.11
N PHE A 98 2.93 15.47 -6.40
CA PHE A 98 2.89 14.23 -7.17
C PHE A 98 3.93 13.23 -6.66
N VAL A 99 3.46 12.06 -6.27
CA VAL A 99 4.28 10.89 -5.93
C VAL A 99 3.95 9.80 -6.94
N THR A 100 4.97 9.24 -7.59
CA THR A 100 4.81 8.19 -8.61
C THR A 100 4.53 6.83 -7.98
N GLY A 101 5.10 6.61 -6.79
CA GLY A 101 5.14 5.31 -6.12
C GLY A 101 6.20 4.35 -6.68
N HIS A 102 7.13 4.85 -7.50
CA HIS A 102 8.33 4.14 -7.95
C HIS A 102 9.50 4.55 -7.05
N ILE A 103 10.15 3.58 -6.41
CA ILE A 103 11.23 3.84 -5.46
C ILE A 103 12.58 3.74 -6.18
N ASP A 104 13.39 4.79 -6.02
CA ASP A 104 14.71 4.90 -6.66
C ASP A 104 15.84 4.18 -5.88
N GLY A 105 15.63 3.76 -4.64
CA GLY A 105 16.60 3.03 -3.82
C GLY A 105 16.60 3.42 -2.35
#